data_AF-A0A1C5R3U9-F1
#
_entry.id   AF-A0A1C5R3U9-F1
#
_cell.length_a   1.000
_cell.length_b   1.000
_cell.length_c   1.000
_cell.angle_alpha   90.00
_cell.angle_beta   90.00
_cell.angle_gamma   90.00
#
_symmetry.space_group_name_H-M   'P 1'
#
loop_
_entity.id
_entity.type
_entity.pdbx_description
1 polymer ?
#
loop_
_entity_poly.entity_id
_entity_poly.type
_entity_poly.pdbx_seq_one_letter_code
_entity_poly.pdbx_strand_id
1 'polypeptide(L)'
;MRYKGFYIKISPDINISRVDKNGRDVLCEGFLIQVFADETERVEIDSFSAAVGFEILENSFAEAEQFAKDFVDCENKIYQIDSNPIVT
;
A
#
# COMPACT_ATOMS: atom_id res chain seq x y z
N MET A 1 6.42 8.93 -3.97
CA MET A 1 6.92 9.65 -2.77
C MET A 1 8.00 8.82 -2.09
N ARG A 2 8.85 9.41 -1.24
CA ARG A 2 9.79 8.65 -0.41
C ARG A 2 9.32 8.63 1.03
N TYR A 3 9.39 7.48 1.69
CA TYR A 3 8.99 7.34 3.09
C TYR A 3 9.77 6.23 3.78
N LYS A 4 10.39 6.54 4.92
CA LYS A 4 11.21 5.62 5.74
C LYS A 4 12.21 4.75 4.97
N GLY A 5 12.83 5.31 3.93
CA GLY A 5 13.83 4.63 3.12
C GLY A 5 13.28 3.92 1.88
N PHE A 6 11.96 3.83 1.73
CA PHE A 6 11.31 3.23 0.56
C PHE A 6 10.85 4.29 -0.44
N TYR A 7 10.74 3.88 -1.70
CA TYR A 7 10.04 4.64 -2.72
C TYR A 7 8.64 4.06 -2.90
N ILE A 8 7.62 4.88 -2.69
CA ILE A 8 6.21 4.49 -2.79
C ILE A 8 5.61 5.15 -4.03
N LYS A 9 5.09 4.35 -4.95
CA LYS A 9 4.33 4.80 -6.11
C LYS A 9 2.85 4.62 -5.86
N ILE A 10 2.08 5.68 -6.04
CA ILE A 10 0.63 5.68 -5.88
C ILE A 10 0.04 6.03 -7.24
N SER A 11 -0.80 5.15 -7.79
CA SER A 11 -1.45 5.33 -9.08
C SER A 11 -2.95 5.10 -8.95
N PRO A 12 -3.81 5.94 -9.54
CA PRO A 12 -5.25 5.71 -9.48
C PRO A 12 -5.61 4.41 -10.19
N ASP A 13 -6.56 3.66 -9.62
CA ASP A 13 -7.12 2.43 -10.18
C ASP A 13 -8.63 2.42 -9.98
N ILE A 14 -9.36 1.87 -10.95
CA ILE A 14 -10.83 1.78 -10.97
C ILE A 14 -11.33 0.34 -10.94
N ASN A 15 -10.43 -0.64 -10.91
CA ASN A 15 -10.76 -2.07 -10.98
C ASN A 15 -10.35 -2.81 -9.70
N ILE A 16 -10.44 -2.16 -8.55
CA ILE A 16 -10.06 -2.78 -7.27
C ILE A 16 -11.23 -3.65 -6.78
N SER A 17 -11.02 -4.96 -6.72
CA SER A 17 -12.06 -5.89 -6.23
C SER A 17 -12.14 -5.88 -4.70
N ARG A 18 -13.35 -5.71 -4.18
CA ARG A 18 -13.69 -5.84 -2.76
C ARG A 18 -15.01 -6.55 -2.57
N VAL A 19 -15.22 -7.12 -1.38
CA VAL A 19 -16.47 -7.78 -1.01
C VAL A 19 -17.29 -6.82 -0.16
N ASP A 20 -18.47 -6.45 -0.63
CA ASP A 20 -19.37 -5.57 0.13
C ASP A 20 -19.95 -6.27 1.38
N LYS A 21 -20.64 -5.51 2.23
CA LYS A 21 -21.28 -6.05 3.45
C LYS A 21 -22.31 -7.16 3.21
N ASN A 22 -22.75 -7.37 1.97
CA ASN A 22 -23.68 -8.43 1.57
C ASN A 22 -22.95 -9.63 0.95
N GLY A 23 -21.61 -9.65 0.97
CA GLY A 23 -20.82 -10.74 0.39
C GLY A 23 -20.68 -10.68 -1.13
N ARG A 24 -20.95 -9.52 -1.77
CA ARG A 24 -20.87 -9.38 -3.23
C ARG A 24 -19.55 -8.75 -3.64
N ASP A 25 -18.93 -9.31 -4.68
CA ASP A 25 -17.78 -8.69 -5.33
C ASP A 25 -18.20 -7.41 -6.04
N VAL A 26 -17.53 -6.32 -5.70
CA VAL A 26 -17.70 -5.00 -6.30
C VAL A 26 -16.34 -4.50 -6.80
N LEU A 27 -16.35 -3.78 -7.92
CA LEU A 27 -15.18 -3.04 -8.40
C LEU A 27 -15.25 -1.62 -7.85
N CYS A 28 -14.18 -1.21 -7.21
CA CYS A 28 -14.06 0.08 -6.56
C CYS A 28 -13.00 0.93 -7.25
N GLU A 29 -13.25 2.24 -7.21
CA GLU A 29 -12.20 3.23 -7.44
C GLU A 29 -11.28 3.34 -6.24
N GLY A 30 -10.07 3.81 -6.48
CA GLY A 30 -9.07 4.04 -5.46
C GLY A 30 -7.67 4.09 -6.07
N PHE A 31 -6.70 3.47 -5.40
CA PHE A 31 -5.31 3.55 -5.79
C PHE A 31 -4.59 2.20 -5.67
N LEU A 32 -3.74 1.92 -6.66
CA LEU A 32 -2.66 0.94 -6.55
C LEU A 32 -1.46 1.62 -5.86
N ILE A 33 -0.93 0.96 -4.85
CA ILE A 33 0.21 1.40 -4.06
C ILE A 33 1.30 0.34 -4.20
N GLN A 34 2.44 0.76 -4.73
CA GLN A 34 3.61 -0.11 -4.91
C GLN A 34 4.76 0.45 -4.08
N VAL A 35 5.43 -0.42 -3.34
CA VAL A 35 6.58 -0.10 -2.49
C VAL A 35 7.82 -0.70 -3.12
N PHE A 36 8.80 0.15 -3.38
CA PHE A 36 10.07 -0.23 -3.98
C PHE A 36 11.23 0.07 -3.03
N ALA A 37 12.32 -0.66 -3.19
CA ALA A 37 13.56 -0.41 -2.45
C ALA A 37 14.12 1.00 -2.71
N ASP A 38 13.94 1.51 -3.93
CA ASP A 38 14.41 2.82 -4.34
C ASP A 38 13.60 3.37 -5.55
N GLU A 39 13.95 4.57 -5.98
CA GLU A 39 13.27 5.28 -7.07
C GLU A 39 13.50 4.69 -8.47
N THR A 40 14.37 3.68 -8.61
CA THR A 40 14.57 3.02 -9.91
C THR A 40 13.38 2.14 -10.29
N GLU A 41 12.47 1.87 -9.34
CA GLU A 41 11.29 1.00 -9.49
C GLU A 41 11.65 -0.42 -9.96
N ARG A 42 12.90 -0.86 -9.77
CA ARG A 42 13.38 -2.19 -10.22
C ARG A 42 13.11 -3.31 -9.24
N VAL A 43 13.19 -3.01 -7.95
CA VAL A 43 13.00 -3.98 -6.87
C VAL A 43 11.73 -3.58 -6.15
N GLU A 44 10.62 -4.16 -6.59
CA GLU A 44 9.35 -4.08 -5.88
C GLU A 44 9.42 -4.98 -4.65
N ILE A 45 9.10 -4.40 -3.50
CA ILE A 45 9.06 -5.08 -2.20
C ILE A 45 7.64 -5.56 -1.93
N ASP A 46 6.66 -4.71 -2.22
CA ASP A 46 5.26 -4.98 -1.94
C ASP A 46 4.32 -4.21 -2.89
N SER A 47 3.12 -4.73 -3.08
CA SER A 47 2.06 -4.10 -3.86
C SER A 47 0.70 -4.41 -3.28
N PHE A 48 -0.05 -3.34 -2.99
CA PHE A 48 -1.40 -3.42 -2.43
C PHE A 48 -2.28 -2.30 -2.98
N SER A 49 -3.57 -2.38 -2.72
CA SER A 49 -4.54 -1.40 -3.20
C SER A 49 -5.36 -0.80 -2.05
N ALA A 50 -5.81 0.43 -2.24
CA ALA A 50 -6.70 1.13 -1.33
C ALA A 50 -7.98 1.51 -2.08
N ALA A 51 -9.12 0.95 -1.68
CA ALA A 51 -10.42 1.20 -2.31
C ALA A 51 -11.23 2.22 -1.52
N VAL A 52 -11.90 3.11 -2.24
CA VAL A 52 -12.81 4.13 -1.69
C VAL A 52 -14.04 3.46 -1.10
N GLY A 53 -14.39 3.85 0.12
CA GLY A 53 -15.46 3.24 0.91
C GLY A 53 -15.05 1.95 1.63
N PHE A 54 -13.77 1.55 1.55
CA PHE A 54 -13.19 0.40 2.25
C PHE A 54 -11.99 0.80 3.10
N GLU A 55 -10.84 1.01 2.47
CA GLU A 55 -9.60 1.40 3.17
C GLU A 55 -9.45 2.92 3.25
N ILE A 56 -9.95 3.66 2.26
CA ILE A 56 -9.96 5.12 2.21
C ILE A 56 -11.40 5.64 2.11
N LEU A 57 -11.66 6.83 2.63
CA LEU A 57 -13.00 7.42 2.68
C LEU A 57 -13.32 8.19 1.39
N GLU A 58 -12.33 8.87 0.82
CA GLU A 58 -12.42 9.74 -0.34
C GLU A 58 -11.39 9.33 -1.41
N ASN A 59 -11.73 9.57 -2.68
CA ASN A 59 -10.80 9.36 -3.80
C ASN A 59 -9.77 10.49 -3.88
N SER A 60 -8.84 10.52 -2.93
CA SER A 60 -7.84 11.57 -2.79
C SER A 60 -6.43 10.99 -2.59
N PHE A 61 -5.46 11.58 -3.29
CA PHE A 61 -4.05 11.24 -3.11
C PHE A 61 -3.57 11.46 -1.67
N ALA A 62 -4.15 12.42 -0.94
CA ALA A 62 -3.78 12.67 0.45
C ALA A 62 -4.17 11.50 1.36
N GLU A 63 -5.35 10.91 1.15
CA GLU A 63 -5.77 9.72 1.90
C GLU A 63 -4.96 8.49 1.50
N ALA A 64 -4.71 8.29 0.21
CA ALA A 64 -3.88 7.20 -0.28
C ALA A 64 -2.44 7.29 0.26
N GLU A 65 -1.87 8.49 0.34
CA GLU A 65 -0.56 8.75 0.93
C GLU A 65 -0.54 8.43 2.43
N GLN A 66 -1.56 8.86 3.17
CA GLN A 66 -1.64 8.55 4.61
C GLN A 66 -1.79 7.05 4.84
N PHE A 67 -2.67 6.38 4.09
CA PHE A 67 -2.84 4.93 4.16
C PHE A 67 -1.54 4.18 3.83
N ALA A 68 -0.82 4.60 2.78
CA ALA A 68 0.47 4.01 2.43
C ALA A 68 1.52 4.16 3.56
N LYS A 69 1.56 5.31 4.23
CA LYS A 69 2.45 5.54 5.38
C LYS A 69 2.07 4.64 6.55
N ASP A 70 0.79 4.53 6.87
CA ASP A 70 0.30 3.70 7.96
C ASP A 70 0.61 2.22 7.71
N PHE A 71 0.44 1.76 6.46
CA PHE A 71 0.80 0.42 6.04
C PHE A 71 2.31 0.15 6.18
N VAL A 72 3.16 1.04 5.64
CA VAL A 72 4.61 0.93 5.79
C VAL A 72 5.03 0.99 7.26
N ASP A 73 4.36 1.76 8.11
CA ASP A 73 4.68 1.83 9.54
C ASP A 73 4.36 0.54 10.30
N CYS A 74 3.35 -0.20 9.86
CA CYS A 74 3.06 -1.55 10.33
C CYS A 74 4.08 -2.56 9.82
N GLU A 75 4.31 -2.61 8.50
CA GLU A 75 5.15 -3.63 7.86
C GLU A 75 6.65 -3.41 8.05
N ASN A 76 7.12 -2.17 8.17
CA ASN A 76 8.55 -1.88 8.40
C ASN A 76 9.04 -2.45 9.75
N LYS A 77 8.13 -2.70 10.70
CA LYS A 77 8.46 -3.48 11.90
C LYS A 77 8.82 -4.92 11.54
N ILE A 78 8.15 -5.52 10.56
CA ILE A 78 8.40 -6.88 10.08
C ILE A 78 9.64 -6.92 9.20
N TYR A 79 9.76 -6.02 8.20
CA TYR A 79 10.93 -5.95 7.30
C TYR A 79 12.26 -5.75 8.05
N GLN A 80 12.26 -5.01 9.16
CA GLN A 80 13.45 -4.85 10.00
C GLN A 80 13.76 -6.08 10.84
N ILE A 81 12.76 -6.85 11.25
CA ILE A 81 12.95 -8.11 11.99
C ILE A 81 13.58 -9.16 11.06
N ASP A 82 13.10 -9.28 9.82
CA ASP A 82 13.64 -10.24 8.85
C ASP A 82 15.07 -9.89 8.38
N SER A 83 15.42 -8.60 8.42
CA SER A 83 16.77 -8.11 8.12
C SER A 83 17.76 -8.29 9.28
N ASN A 84 17.26 -8.61 10.49
CA ASN A 84 18.11 -8.89 11.64
C ASN A 84 18.36 -10.39 11.66
N PRO A 85 19.54 -10.89 11.24
CA PRO A 85 19.82 -12.32 11.34
C PRO A 85 19.67 -12.68 12.81
N ILE A 86 18.86 -13.69 13.09
CA ILE A 86 18.78 -14.29 14.42
C ILE A 86 20.23 -14.62 14.81
N VAL A 87 20.81 -13.84 15.72
CA VAL A 87 22.06 -14.21 16.38
C VAL A 87 21.70 -15.37 17.28
N THR A 88 21.87 -16.59 16.79
CA THR A 88 21.95 -17.81 17.59
C THR A 88 22.96 -18.75 16.96
#